data_AF-A0A7W6RNQ5-F1
#
_entry.id   AF-A0A7W6RNQ5-F1
#
_cell.length_a   1.000
_cell.length_b   1.000
_cell.length_c   1.000
_cell.angle_alpha   90.00
_cell.angle_beta   90.00
_cell.angle_gamma   90.00
#
_symmetry.space_group_name_H-M   'P 1'
#
loop_
_entity.id
_entity.type
_entity.pdbx_description
1 polymer ?
#
loop_
_entity_poly.entity_id
_entity_poly.type
_entity_poly.pdbx_seq_one_letter_code
_entity_poly.pdbx_strand_id
1 'polypeptide(L)'
;MRRARTALDACRDTAAVEDFHELRKRTYDYRIYHTLLRNLWPAAMKAKQDAAKDLAERLGHVNDLSVLSQLVEAEPQLFTRNEDLAHLLDAIIFRQQEERQSALADAGRVFADKPQREANRIEALWLLSQN
;
A
#
# COMPACT_ATOMS: atom_id res chain seq x y z
N MET A 1 6.95 -5.83 10.35
CA MET A 1 6.08 -4.64 10.53
C MET A 1 6.81 -3.33 10.83
N ARG A 2 7.95 -3.27 11.55
CA ARG A 2 8.65 -1.98 11.84
C ARG A 2 8.88 -1.12 10.58
N ARG A 3 9.47 -1.73 9.54
CA ARG A 3 9.70 -1.06 8.25
C ARG A 3 8.43 -0.56 7.56
N ALA A 4 7.33 -1.31 7.66
CA ALA A 4 6.05 -0.90 7.07
C ALA A 4 5.49 0.36 7.75
N ARG A 5 5.64 0.45 9.08
CA ARG A 5 5.27 1.64 9.84
C ARG A 5 6.15 2.84 9.51
N THR A 6 7.47 2.65 9.43
CA THR A 6 8.39 3.71 8.99
C THR A 6 8.03 4.22 7.59
N ALA A 7 7.70 3.32 6.65
CA ALA A 7 7.26 3.72 5.31
C ALA A 7 5.91 4.47 5.33
N LEU A 8 4.97 4.04 6.18
CA LEU A 8 3.70 4.74 6.38
C LEU A 8 3.90 6.16 6.96
N ASP A 9 4.78 6.29 7.94
CA ASP A 9 5.10 7.58 8.55
C ASP A 9 5.78 8.51 7.52
N ALA A 10 6.74 7.99 6.73
CA ALA A 10 7.33 8.74 5.62
C ALA A 10 6.28 9.21 4.60
N CYS A 11 5.33 8.35 4.20
CA CYS A 11 4.25 8.77 3.30
C CYS A 11 3.38 9.91 3.87
N ARG A 12 3.24 10.00 5.20
CA ARG A 12 2.49 11.07 5.86
C ARG A 12 3.29 12.37 5.95
N ASP A 13 4.61 12.26 6.09
CA ASP A 13 5.51 13.39 6.26
C ASP A 13 5.86 14.06 4.91
N THR A 14 6.30 13.27 3.93
CA THR A 14 6.82 13.77 2.66
C THR A 14 5.88 13.52 1.47
N ALA A 15 5.04 12.49 1.55
CA ALA A 15 4.13 12.08 0.47
C ALA A 15 4.81 11.93 -0.90
N ALA A 16 6.11 11.59 -0.93
CA ALA A 16 6.87 11.40 -2.15
C ALA A 16 6.51 10.06 -2.80
N VAL A 17 6.69 9.98 -4.12
CA VAL A 17 6.37 8.79 -4.91
C VAL A 17 7.12 7.57 -4.37
N GLU A 18 8.40 7.74 -4.02
CA GLU A 18 9.28 6.74 -3.43
C GLU A 18 8.76 6.19 -2.10
N ASP A 19 8.11 7.02 -1.28
CA ASP A 19 7.55 6.58 0.01
C ASP A 19 6.39 5.61 -0.21
N PHE A 20 5.49 5.93 -1.15
CA PHE A 20 4.37 5.06 -1.52
C PHE A 20 4.88 3.75 -2.16
N HIS A 21 5.97 3.80 -2.94
CA HIS A 21 6.62 2.59 -3.44
C HIS A 21 7.19 1.71 -2.33
N GLU A 22 7.90 2.28 -1.36
CA GLU A 22 8.44 1.51 -0.23
C GLU A 22 7.31 0.95 0.63
N LEU A 23 6.22 1.71 0.86
CA LEU A 23 5.04 1.22 1.58
C LEU A 23 4.38 0.05 0.84
N ARG A 24 4.26 0.11 -0.49
CA ARG A 24 3.76 -0.99 -1.32
C ARG A 24 4.64 -2.22 -1.21
N LYS A 25 5.96 -2.05 -1.26
CA LYS A 25 6.93 -3.14 -1.09
C LYS A 25 6.80 -3.80 0.30
N ARG A 26 6.69 -3.00 1.37
CA ARG A 26 6.48 -3.54 2.72
C ARG A 26 5.15 -4.24 2.90
N THR A 27 4.13 -3.81 2.17
CA THR A 27 2.82 -4.48 2.13
C THR A 27 2.93 -5.86 1.48
N TYR A 28 3.70 -5.99 0.39
CA TYR A 28 3.97 -7.30 -0.22
C TYR A 28 4.74 -8.23 0.72
N ASP A 29 5.77 -7.75 1.41
CA ASP A 29 6.49 -8.57 2.41
C ASP A 29 5.52 -9.13 3.46
N TYR A 30 4.66 -8.26 4.00
CA TYR A 30 3.68 -8.64 5.02
C TYR A 30 2.70 -9.71 4.50
N ARG A 31 2.20 -9.54 3.27
CA ARG A 31 1.34 -10.53 2.60
C ARG A 31 2.05 -11.88 2.43
N ILE A 32 3.30 -11.87 2.00
CA ILE A 32 4.11 -13.10 1.80
C ILE A 32 4.33 -13.80 3.14
N TYR A 33 4.67 -13.08 4.20
CA TYR A 33 4.85 -13.68 5.54
C TYR A 33 3.60 -14.43 5.99
N HIS A 34 2.41 -13.85 5.85
CA HIS A 34 1.16 -14.53 6.21
C HIS A 34 0.81 -15.69 5.29
N THR A 35 1.26 -15.65 4.04
CA THR A 35 1.14 -16.81 3.14
C THR A 35 1.99 -17.98 3.63
N LEU A 36 3.21 -17.72 4.09
CA LEU A 36 4.12 -18.75 4.64
C LEU A 36 3.62 -19.30 5.97
N LEU A 37 3.07 -18.43 6.82
CA LEU A 37 2.57 -18.77 8.16
C LEU A 37 1.16 -19.37 8.15
N ARG A 38 0.57 -19.61 6.97
CA ARG A 38 -0.83 -20.03 6.81
C ARG A 38 -1.23 -21.21 7.69
N ASN A 39 -0.34 -22.18 7.88
CA ASN A 39 -0.65 -23.39 8.64
C ASN A 39 -0.76 -23.18 10.16
N LEU A 40 -0.29 -22.04 10.70
CA LEU A 40 -0.40 -21.73 12.12
C LEU A 40 -1.82 -21.39 12.55
N TRP A 41 -2.55 -20.67 11.70
CA TRP A 41 -3.96 -20.37 11.87
C TRP A 41 -4.54 -19.92 10.53
N PRO A 42 -5.10 -20.85 9.72
CA PRO A 42 -5.49 -20.55 8.35
C PRO A 42 -6.42 -19.34 8.19
N ALA A 43 -7.47 -19.26 9.00
CA ALA A 43 -8.44 -18.16 8.95
C ALA A 43 -7.81 -16.80 9.30
N ALA A 44 -7.03 -16.72 10.38
CA ALA A 44 -6.41 -15.47 10.81
C ALA A 44 -5.33 -14.98 9.83
N MET A 45 -4.49 -15.90 9.33
CA MET A 45 -3.46 -15.57 8.36
C MET A 45 -4.06 -15.14 7.02
N LYS A 46 -5.13 -15.81 6.57
CA LYS A 46 -5.88 -15.42 5.36
C LYS A 46 -6.48 -14.03 5.49
N ALA A 47 -7.11 -13.70 6.62
CA ALA A 47 -7.67 -12.37 6.84
C ALA A 47 -6.61 -11.26 6.77
N LYS A 48 -5.42 -11.48 7.35
CA LYS A 48 -4.30 -10.54 7.27
C LYS A 48 -3.70 -10.46 5.85
N GLN A 49 -3.62 -11.58 5.16
CA GLN A 49 -3.18 -11.65 3.76
C GLN A 49 -4.13 -10.86 2.85
N ASP A 50 -5.44 -10.98 3.03
CA ASP A 50 -6.45 -10.28 2.23
C ASP A 50 -6.39 -8.78 2.48
N ALA A 51 -6.34 -8.34 3.74
CA ALA A 51 -6.20 -6.92 4.06
C ALA A 51 -4.91 -6.32 3.46
N ALA A 52 -3.81 -7.08 3.46
CA ALA A 52 -2.56 -6.66 2.82
C ALA A 52 -2.66 -6.67 1.28
N LYS A 53 -3.42 -7.60 0.69
CA LYS A 53 -3.68 -7.65 -0.75
C LYS A 53 -4.46 -6.41 -1.19
N ASP A 54 -5.55 -6.09 -0.52
CA ASP A 54 -6.40 -4.94 -0.84
C ASP A 54 -5.61 -3.63 -0.74
N LEU A 55 -4.77 -3.50 0.30
CA LEU A 55 -3.87 -2.36 0.43
C LEU A 55 -2.84 -2.29 -0.72
N ALA A 56 -2.26 -3.43 -1.12
CA ALA A 56 -1.29 -3.46 -2.21
C ALA A 56 -1.91 -3.10 -3.56
N GLU A 57 -3.16 -3.47 -3.79
CA GLU A 57 -3.93 -3.08 -4.99
C GLU A 57 -4.18 -1.57 -4.99
N ARG A 58 -4.62 -0.99 -3.87
CA ARG A 58 -4.83 0.45 -3.74
C ARG A 58 -3.53 1.25 -3.93
N LEU A 59 -2.43 0.80 -3.33
CA LEU A 59 -1.11 1.41 -3.55
C LEU A 59 -0.63 1.25 -5.01
N GLY A 60 -1.12 0.23 -5.73
CA GLY A 60 -0.98 0.10 -7.17
C GLY A 60 -1.63 1.27 -7.91
N HIS A 61 -2.89 1.57 -7.60
CA HIS A 61 -3.60 2.69 -8.24
C HIS A 61 -2.94 4.06 -8.02
N VAL A 62 -2.37 4.29 -6.83
CA VAL A 62 -1.57 5.51 -6.56
C VAL A 62 -0.41 5.63 -7.53
N ASN A 63 0.34 4.53 -7.73
CA ASN A 63 1.43 4.49 -8.69
C ASN A 63 0.94 4.68 -10.13
N ASP A 64 -0.14 4.01 -10.51
CA ASP A 64 -0.67 4.05 -11.87
C ASP A 64 -1.08 5.49 -12.25
N LEU A 65 -1.64 6.25 -11.31
CA LEU A 65 -1.95 7.68 -11.50
C LEU A 65 -0.69 8.55 -11.59
N SER A 66 0.37 8.24 -10.83
CA SER A 66 1.66 8.95 -10.98
C SER A 66 2.29 8.68 -12.36
N VAL A 67 2.26 7.44 -12.83
CA VAL A 67 2.73 7.08 -14.18
C VAL A 67 1.87 7.73 -15.27
N LEU A 68 0.54 7.76 -15.09
CA LEU A 68 -0.37 8.41 -16.03
C LEU A 68 -0.09 9.92 -16.14
N SER A 69 0.12 10.62 -15.02
CA SER A 69 0.50 12.05 -15.04
C SER A 69 1.79 12.27 -15.82
N GLN A 70 2.82 11.47 -15.55
CA GLN A 70 4.11 11.56 -16.25
C GLN A 70 3.97 11.32 -17.75
N LEU A 71 3.16 10.33 -18.15
CA LEU A 71 2.91 10.04 -19.56
C LEU A 71 2.20 11.20 -20.26
N VAL A 72 1.15 11.74 -19.63
CA VAL A 72 0.37 12.86 -20.16
C VAL A 72 1.23 14.13 -20.29
N GLU A 73 2.09 14.41 -19.32
CA GLU A 73 3.03 15.53 -19.35
C GLU A 73 4.14 15.35 -20.39
N ALA A 74 4.58 14.11 -20.65
CA ALA A 74 5.60 13.80 -21.64
C ALA A 74 5.08 13.82 -23.09
N GLU A 75 3.77 13.65 -23.29
CA GLU A 75 3.15 13.58 -24.61
C GLU A 75 2.03 14.63 -24.83
N PRO A 76 2.30 15.93 -24.64
CA PRO A 76 1.29 16.99 -24.79
C PRO A 76 0.74 17.07 -26.23
N GLN A 77 1.50 16.60 -27.22
CA GLN A 77 1.08 16.53 -28.64
C GLN A 77 -0.10 15.59 -28.90
N LEU A 78 -0.43 14.67 -27.98
CA LEU A 78 -1.60 13.81 -28.09
C LEU A 78 -2.92 14.58 -27.91
N PHE A 79 -2.85 15.82 -27.40
CA PHE A 79 -3.99 16.66 -27.13
C PHE A 79 -4.11 17.75 -28.18
N THR A 80 -5.28 17.83 -28.82
CA THR A 80 -5.56 18.87 -29.83
C THR A 80 -5.88 20.22 -29.21
N ARG A 81 -6.29 20.25 -27.93
CA ARG A 81 -6.57 21.47 -27.15
C ARG A 81 -5.82 21.43 -25.82
N ASN A 82 -5.11 22.51 -25.50
CA ASN A 82 -4.42 22.66 -24.22
C ASN A 82 -5.38 22.62 -23.02
N GLU A 83 -6.63 23.05 -23.21
CA GLU A 83 -7.67 22.97 -22.18
C GLU A 83 -8.00 21.52 -21.81
N ASP A 84 -8.03 20.60 -22.79
CA ASP A 84 -8.34 19.19 -22.52
C ASP A 84 -7.22 18.52 -21.73
N LEU A 85 -5.96 18.86 -22.03
CA LEU A 85 -4.79 18.43 -21.28
C LEU A 85 -4.84 18.92 -19.83
N ALA A 86 -5.14 20.20 -19.62
CA ALA A 86 -5.26 20.79 -18.29
C ALA A 86 -6.37 20.11 -17.47
N HIS A 87 -7.56 19.92 -18.05
CA HIS A 87 -8.67 19.24 -17.38
C HIS A 87 -8.33 17.78 -17.02
N LEU A 88 -7.60 17.07 -17.89
CA LEU A 88 -7.16 15.70 -17.61
C LEU A 88 -6.16 15.67 -16.44
N LEU A 89 -5.16 16.55 -16.44
CA LEU A 89 -4.18 16.64 -15.35
C LEU A 89 -4.87 16.98 -14.03
N ASP A 90 -5.80 17.93 -14.01
CA ASP A 90 -6.59 18.27 -12.82
C ASP A 90 -7.37 17.05 -12.29
N ALA A 91 -8.00 16.28 -13.19
CA ALA A 91 -8.73 15.07 -12.81
C ALA A 91 -7.80 13.98 -12.25
N ILE A 92 -6.61 13.79 -12.84
CA ILE A 92 -5.58 12.86 -12.36
C ILE A 92 -5.10 13.27 -10.97
N ILE A 93 -4.76 14.55 -10.78
CA ILE A 93 -4.28 15.08 -9.50
C ILE A 93 -5.34 14.87 -8.42
N PHE A 94 -6.60 15.23 -8.69
CA PHE A 94 -7.70 15.04 -7.75
C PHE A 94 -7.83 13.56 -7.34
N ARG A 95 -7.86 12.65 -8.32
CA ARG A 95 -7.97 11.22 -8.04
C ARG A 95 -6.75 10.67 -7.30
N GLN A 96 -5.56 11.15 -7.62
CA GLN A 96 -4.33 10.73 -6.95
C GLN A 96 -4.36 11.10 -5.47
N GLN A 97 -4.86 12.27 -5.11
CA GLN A 97 -5.01 12.66 -3.70
C GLN A 97 -6.03 11.79 -2.96
N GLU A 98 -7.17 11.49 -3.59
CA GLU A 98 -8.20 10.61 -3.02
C GLU A 98 -7.66 9.20 -2.74
N GLU A 99 -6.95 8.61 -3.71
CA GLU A 99 -6.37 7.27 -3.57
C GLU A 99 -5.23 7.25 -2.55
N ARG A 100 -4.39 8.30 -2.48
CA ARG A 100 -3.35 8.42 -1.46
C ARG A 100 -3.95 8.46 -0.06
N GLN A 101 -4.97 9.29 0.18
CA GLN A 101 -5.63 9.36 1.49
C GLN A 101 -6.26 8.03 1.88
N SER A 102 -6.94 7.38 0.95
CA SER A 102 -7.54 6.06 1.16
C SER A 102 -6.48 4.99 1.47
N ALA A 103 -5.35 4.99 0.75
CA ALA A 103 -4.24 4.08 0.98
C ALA A 103 -3.60 4.27 2.36
N LEU A 104 -3.43 5.50 2.81
CA LEU A 104 -2.89 5.79 4.15
C LEU A 104 -3.84 5.38 5.27
N ALA A 105 -5.15 5.55 5.06
CA ALA A 105 -6.16 5.07 6.00
C ALA A 105 -6.18 3.55 6.10
N ASP A 106 -6.14 2.85 4.97
CA ASP A 106 -6.09 1.38 4.92
C ASP A 106 -4.77 0.85 5.52
N ALA A 107 -3.63 1.47 5.20
CA ALA A 107 -2.33 1.14 5.78
C ALA A 107 -2.31 1.32 7.30
N GLY A 108 -2.95 2.38 7.81
CA GLY A 108 -3.12 2.60 9.24
C GLY A 108 -3.87 1.45 9.93
N ARG A 109 -4.86 0.83 9.26
CA ARG A 109 -5.60 -0.33 9.76
C ARG A 109 -4.78 -1.62 9.66
N VAL A 110 -4.16 -1.87 8.51
CA VAL A 110 -3.34 -3.08 8.27
C VAL A 110 -2.14 -3.15 9.22
N PHE A 111 -1.49 -2.02 9.49
CA PHE A 111 -0.31 -1.94 10.34
C PHE A 111 -0.60 -1.39 11.75
N ALA A 112 -1.86 -1.48 12.22
CA ALA A 112 -2.28 -0.98 13.52
C ALA A 112 -1.60 -1.70 14.71
N ASP A 113 -1.29 -2.99 14.55
CA ASP A 113 -0.60 -3.77 15.58
C ASP A 113 0.82 -3.23 15.86
N LYS A 114 1.20 -3.17 17.14
CA LYS A 114 2.62 -2.99 17.49
C LYS A 114 3.41 -4.17 16.91
N PRO A 115 4.56 -3.95 16.23
CA PRO A 115 5.34 -5.04 15.63
C PRO A 115 5.67 -6.18 16.61
N GLN A 116 5.95 -5.84 17.87
CA GLN A 116 6.22 -6.83 18.91
C GLN A 116 4.98 -7.64 19.29
N ARG A 117 3.80 -7.02 19.31
CA ARG A 117 2.54 -7.71 19.61
C ARG A 117 2.20 -8.74 18.53
N GLU A 118 2.41 -8.38 17.27
CA GLU A 118 2.24 -9.33 16.15
C GLU A 118 3.24 -10.49 16.24
N ALA A 119 4.52 -10.20 16.50
CA ALA A 119 5.56 -11.22 16.63
C ALA A 119 5.23 -12.23 17.76
N ASN A 120 4.87 -11.73 18.95
CA ASN A 120 4.52 -12.58 20.08
C ASN A 120 3.30 -13.47 19.80
N ARG A 121 2.31 -12.99 19.02
CA ARG A 121 1.15 -13.81 18.60
C ARG A 121 1.58 -14.94 17.67
N ILE A 122 2.42 -14.64 16.69
CA ILE A 122 2.94 -15.65 15.75
C ILE A 122 3.77 -16.70 16.49
N GLU A 123 4.63 -16.28 17.42
CA GLU A 123 5.43 -17.17 18.27
C GLU A 123 4.54 -18.09 19.12
N ALA A 124 3.50 -17.55 19.76
CA ALA A 124 2.58 -18.36 20.56
C ALA A 124 1.85 -19.41 19.69
N LEU A 125 1.40 -19.04 18.49
CA LEU A 125 0.78 -19.98 17.55
C LEU A 125 1.77 -21.03 17.04
N TRP A 126 3.02 -20.63 16.81
CA TRP A 126 4.08 -21.55 16.42
C TRP A 126 4.32 -22.61 17.49
N LEU A 127 4.50 -22.22 18.75
CA LEU A 127 4.69 -23.14 19.87
C LEU A 127 3.49 -24.09 20.06
N LEU A 128 2.26 -23.58 19.87
CA LEU A 128 1.06 -24.42 19.93
C LEU A 128 0.96 -25.42 18.78
N SER A 129 1.50 -25.10 17.60
CA SER A 129 1.49 -26.01 16.44
C SER A 129 2.53 -27.14 16.52
N GLN A 130 3.43 -27.09 17.50
CA GLN A 130 4.47 -28.11 17.72
C GLN A 130 4.07 -29.19 18.74
N ASN A 131 2.93 -29.02 19.41
CA ASN A 131 2.34 -30.00 20.33
C ASN A 131 1.25 -30.82 19.61
#